data_AF-B8E0C3-F1
#
_entry.id   AF-B8E0C3-F1
#
_cell.length_a   1.000
_cell.length_b   1.000
_cell.length_c   1.000
_cell.angle_alpha   90.00
_cell.angle_beta   90.00
_cell.angle_gamma   90.00
#
_symmetry.space_group_name_H-M   'P 1'
#
loop_
_entity.id
_entity.type
_entity.pdbx_description
1 polymer ?
#
loop_
_entity_poly.entity_id
_entity_poly.type
_entity_poly.pdbx_seq_one_letter_code
_entity_poly.pdbx_strand_id
1 'polypeptide(L)' 'MEVKIKDLIELLDLEREYEEFKKVMDTAVERFISCGYDEDFLIYRLKKYFEKEKRIILMIFLERYREEKE' A
#
# COMPACT_ATOMS: atom_id res chain seq x y z
N MET A 1 4.22 -19.87 12.10
CA MET A 1 3.24 -18.79 12.34
C MET A 1 3.30 -17.88 11.15
N GLU A 2 2.21 -17.76 10.40
CA GLU A 2 2.08 -16.75 9.36
C GLU A 2 1.81 -15.42 10.06
N VAL A 3 2.72 -14.46 9.94
CA VAL A 3 2.56 -13.14 10.55
C VAL A 3 1.65 -12.34 9.62
N LYS A 4 0.51 -11.84 10.12
CA LYS A 4 -0.36 -10.99 9.31
C LYS A 4 0.26 -9.61 9.16
N ILE A 5 0.00 -8.96 8.03
CA ILE A 5 0.59 -7.64 7.74
C ILE A 5 0.12 -6.59 8.75
N LYS A 6 -1.15 -6.67 9.17
CA LYS A 6 -1.68 -5.84 10.25
C LYS A 6 -0.85 -5.99 11.55
N ASP A 7 -0.50 -7.22 11.93
CA ASP A 7 0.30 -7.46 13.14
C ASP A 7 1.70 -6.82 13.04
N LEU A 8 2.27 -6.72 11.83
CA LEU A 8 3.54 -6.02 11.61
C LEU A 8 3.41 -4.50 11.78
N ILE A 9 2.31 -3.91 11.32
CA ILE A 9 2.05 -2.47 11.48
C ILE A 9 1.87 -2.13 12.96
N GLU A 10 1.09 -2.92 13.69
CA GLU A 10 0.89 -2.76 15.14
C GLU A 10 2.22 -2.95 15.90
N LEU A 11 2.99 -4.00 15.58
CA LEU A 11 4.25 -4.31 16.26
C LEU A 11 5.32 -3.22 16.05
N LEU A 12 5.30 -2.57 14.89
CA LEU A 12 6.24 -1.51 14.54
C LEU A 12 5.74 -0.10 14.93
N ASP A 13 4.56 0.00 15.54
CA ASP A 13 3.90 1.27 15.90
C ASP A 13 3.73 2.22 14.71
N LEU A 14 3.30 1.66 13.57
CA LEU A 14 3.20 2.35 12.28
C LEU A 14 1.75 2.68 11.86
N GLU A 15 0.79 2.57 12.77
CA GLU A 15 -0.63 2.78 12.46
C GLU A 15 -0.89 4.19 11.89
N ARG A 16 -0.22 5.21 12.44
CA ARG A 16 -0.40 6.58 11.95
C ARG A 16 0.17 6.76 10.54
N GLU A 17 1.37 6.24 10.30
CA GLU A 17 2.05 6.30 9.01
C GLU A 17 1.27 5.52 7.94
N TYR A 18 0.66 4.40 8.33
CA TYR A 18 -0.22 3.64 7.46
C TYR A 18 -1.49 4.43 7.10
N GLU A 19 -2.14 5.07 8.08
CA GLU A 19 -3.32 5.92 7.83
C GLU A 19 -2.99 7.13 6.93
N GLU A 20 -1.81 7.73 7.09
CA GLU A 20 -1.32 8.78 6.19
C GLU A 20 -1.07 8.24 4.77
N PHE A 21 -0.43 7.07 4.64
CA PHE A 21 -0.22 6.38 3.37
C PHE A 21 -1.55 6.05 2.67
N LYS A 22 -2.52 5.51 3.40
CA LYS A 22 -3.84 5.14 2.88
C LYS A 22 -4.58 6.33 2.26
N LYS A 23 -4.58 7.48 2.94
CA LYS A 23 -5.18 8.72 2.39
C LYS A 23 -4.54 9.15 1.07
N VAL A 24 -3.21 9.07 0.99
CA VAL A 24 -2.46 9.39 -0.24
C VAL A 24 -2.79 8.37 -1.34
N MET A 25 -2.87 7.09 -1.00
CA MET A 25 -3.22 6.01 -1.92
C MET A 25 -4.63 6.16 -2.49
N ASP A 26 -5.65 6.39 -1.65
CA ASP A 26 -7.03 6.59 -2.11
C ASP A 26 -7.10 7.76 -3.11
N THR A 27 -6.44 8.88 -2.80
CA THR A 27 -6.35 10.04 -3.72
C THR A 27 -5.62 9.69 -5.03
N ALA A 28 -4.55 8.90 -4.95
CA ALA A 28 -3.76 8.49 -6.11
C ALA A 28 -4.56 7.57 -7.04
N VAL A 29 -5.29 6.61 -6.47
CA VAL A 29 -6.18 5.68 -7.17
C VAL A 29 -7.28 6.45 -7.90
N GLU A 30 -7.98 7.35 -7.22
CA GLU A 30 -9.02 8.19 -7.84
C GLU A 30 -8.49 8.96 -9.05
N ARG A 31 -7.30 9.56 -8.92
CA ARG A 31 -6.66 10.28 -10.03
C ARG A 31 -6.26 9.36 -11.17
N PHE A 32 -5.71 8.17 -10.88
CA PHE A 32 -5.33 7.19 -11.89
C PHE A 32 -6.55 6.71 -12.69
N ILE A 33 -7.63 6.36 -12.01
CA ILE A 33 -8.90 5.95 -12.61
C ILE A 33 -9.48 7.09 -13.47
N SER A 34 -9.44 8.34 -12.99
CA SER A 34 -9.89 9.50 -13.77
C SER A 34 -9.10 9.71 -15.07
N CYS A 35 -7.87 9.21 -15.13
CA CYS A 35 -7.01 9.25 -16.32
C CYS A 35 -7.20 8.04 -17.24
N GLY A 36 -8.15 7.14 -16.94
CA GLY A 36 -8.42 5.93 -17.71
C GLY A 36 -7.51 4.74 -17.41
N TYR A 37 -6.77 4.78 -16.29
CA TYR A 37 -5.94 3.67 -15.86
C TYR A 37 -6.62 2.83 -14.78
N ASP A 38 -6.30 1.54 -14.77
CA ASP A 38 -6.79 0.59 -13.78
C ASP A 38 -6.04 0.72 -12.43
N GLU A 39 -6.73 0.46 -11.33
CA GLU A 39 -6.18 0.46 -9.97
C GLU A 39 -5.10 -0.63 -9.82
N ASP A 40 -5.37 -1.83 -10.34
CA ASP A 40 -4.42 -2.95 -10.28
C ASP A 40 -3.11 -2.62 -10.99
N PHE A 41 -3.19 -1.83 -12.07
CA PHE A 41 -2.00 -1.35 -12.78
C PHE A 41 -1.18 -0.37 -11.91
N LEU A 42 -1.80 0.55 -11.19
CA LEU A 42 -1.11 1.45 -10.26
C LEU A 42 -0.41 0.65 -9.15
N ILE A 43 -1.16 -0.26 -8.51
CA ILE A 43 -0.65 -1.10 -7.42
C ILE A 43 0.55 -1.94 -7.90
N TYR A 44 0.46 -2.57 -9.07
CA TYR A 44 1.55 -3.31 -9.68
C TYR A 44 2.80 -2.43 -9.90
N ARG A 45 2.62 -1.21 -10.43
CA ARG A 45 3.72 -0.27 -10.67
C ARG A 45 4.40 0.17 -9.37
N LEU A 46 3.62 0.45 -8.33
CA LEU A 46 4.13 0.81 -7.01
C LEU A 46 4.89 -0.33 -6.37
N LYS A 47 4.35 -1.56 -6.42
CA LYS A 47 5.04 -2.76 -5.92
C LYS A 47 6.39 -2.94 -6.58
N LYS A 48 6.46 -2.87 -7.92
CA LYS A 48 7.72 -2.98 -8.66
C LYS A 48 8.73 -1.91 -8.29
N TYR A 49 8.27 -0.68 -8.08
CA TYR A 49 9.13 0.41 -7.65
C TYR A 49 9.66 0.22 -6.23
N PHE A 50 8.80 -0.15 -5.28
CA PHE A 50 9.20 -0.38 -3.88
C PHE A 50 10.13 -1.59 -3.72
N GLU A 51 9.92 -2.66 -4.51
CA GLU A 51 10.83 -3.81 -4.60
C GLU A 51 12.23 -3.36 -5.03
N LYS A 52 12.32 -2.57 -6.11
CA LYS A 52 13.58 -2.05 -6.65
C LYS A 52 14.32 -1.16 -5.65
N GLU A 53 13.59 -0.27 -4.98
CA GLU A 53 14.12 0.67 -3.99
C GLU A 53 14.31 0.04 -2.60
N LYS A 54 14.00 -1.26 -2.43
CA LYS A 54 14.07 -2.00 -1.15
C LYS A 54 13.30 -1.31 -0.02
N ARG A 55 12.17 -0.67 -0.32
CA ARG A 55 11.34 0.07 0.66
C ARG A 55 10.34 -0.86 1.35
N ILE A 56 10.82 -1.64 2.31
CA ILE A 56 10.03 -2.66 3.03
C ILE A 56 8.76 -2.07 3.68
N ILE A 57 8.86 -0.93 4.35
CA ILE A 57 7.69 -0.29 5.00
C ILE A 57 6.59 0.04 4.00
N LEU A 58 6.93 0.57 2.82
CA LEU A 58 5.94 0.88 1.79
C LEU A 58 5.34 -0.38 1.16
N MET A 59 6.09 -1.48 1.09
CA MET A 59 5.52 -2.78 0.69
C MET A 59 4.52 -3.30 1.73
N ILE A 60 4.85 -3.21 3.02
CA ILE A 60 3.93 -3.58 4.13
C ILE A 60 2.64 -2.77 4.03
N PHE A 61 2.75 -1.45 3.88
CA PHE A 61 1.56 -0.59 3.74
C PHE A 61 0.77 -0.88 2.48
N LEU A 62 1.44 -1.10 1.34
CA LEU A 62 0.77 -1.41 0.08
C LEU A 62 0.00 -2.74 0.15
N GLU A 63 0.58 -3.78 0.75
CA GLU A 63 -0.10 -5.06 0.90
C GLU A 63 -1.24 -4.97 1.94
N ARG A 64 -1.07 -4.24 3.05
CA ARG A 64 -2.18 -3.98 3.98
C ARG A 64 -3.34 -3.26 3.29
N TYR A 65 -3.04 -2.27 2.46
CA TYR A 65 -4.04 -1.54 1.69
C TYR A 65 -4.84 -2.46 0.75
N ARG A 66 -4.15 -3.40 0.08
CA ARG A 66 -4.80 -4.42 -0.78
C ARG A 66 -5.71 -5.34 0.02
N GLU A 67 -5.25 -5.85 1.16
CA GLU A 67 -6.05 -6.72 2.05
C GLU A 67 -7.35 -6.06 2.54
N GLU A 68 -7.43 -4.73 2.59
CA GLU A 68 -8.66 -4.01 2.97
C GLU A 68 -9.67 -3.87 1.84
N LYS A 69 -9.26 -4.11 0.59
CA LYS A 69 -10.08 -3.93 -0.62
C LYS A 69 -10.59 -5.27 -1.19
N GLU A 70 -9.98 -6.39 -0.80
CA GLU A 70 -10.40 -7.76 -1.09
C GLU A 70 -11.50 -8.25 -0.12
#